data_AF-A0A9D6IQ80-F1
#
_entry.id   AF-A0A9D6IQ80-F1
#
_cell.length_a   1.000
_cell.length_b   1.000
_cell.length_c   1.000
_cell.angle_alpha   90.00
_cell.angle_beta   90.00
_cell.angle_gamma   90.00
#
_symmetry.space_group_name_H-M   'P 1'
#
loop_
_entity.id
_entity.type
_entity.pdbx_description
1 polymer ?
#
loop_
_entity_poly.entity_id
_entity_poly.type
_entity_poly.pdbx_seq_one_letter_code
_entity_poly.pdbx_strand_id
1 'polypeptide(L)'
;MKNMPKRGLYQFETDVSGNLVDSRTNFGKSQRMFVDWNLVLTCGGPGTRSGGRGSWHVLCHLVAAAGLFRDEQGRPGWAGITYDSARKSYVPTFSHCDGPIVKTVALKSTHASEAMKRHSFVGYVEGASRGHILDRKAKDPGDPKKDDRRQDYDHPVYLAKKGGPVWEHWCTTRDIATSDGHGAGVLRSYLTLVSVLGGRFSATVTRGRIDHAYGHLLQLRAMARAGWITCGDALWDVEAVPIPKEAELLFHEARPKDILKGAAILPPNTSRGARYFMYSRKIASFTPIHIVHELFSSV
;
A
#
# COMPACT_ATOMS: atom_id res chain seq x y z
N MET A 1 -6.98 23.79 20.62
CA MET A 1 -6.58 22.61 19.83
C MET A 1 -5.82 21.67 20.75
N LYS A 2 -6.24 20.41 20.93
CA LYS A 2 -5.45 19.43 21.70
C LYS A 2 -4.14 19.15 20.95
N ASN A 3 -3.01 19.19 21.64
CA ASN A 3 -1.72 18.78 21.07
C ASN A 3 -1.81 17.29 20.72
N MET A 4 -1.77 16.95 19.44
CA MET A 4 -1.69 15.56 19.00
C MET A 4 -0.29 15.00 19.29
N PRO A 5 -0.16 13.73 19.73
CA PRO A 5 1.14 13.09 19.87
C PRO A 5 1.92 13.11 18.54
N LYS A 6 3.24 13.16 18.64
CA LYS A 6 4.15 13.23 17.48
C LYS A 6 5.20 12.12 17.54
N ARG A 7 5.63 11.61 16.39
CA ARG A 7 6.61 10.51 16.28
C ARG A 7 7.72 10.79 15.28
N GLY A 8 8.93 10.38 15.65
CA GLY A 8 10.13 10.28 14.79
C GLY A 8 10.72 11.61 14.31
N LEU A 9 11.73 11.53 13.45
CA LEU A 9 12.48 12.68 12.95
C LEU A 9 11.60 13.72 12.23
N TYR A 10 10.59 13.25 11.49
CA TYR A 10 9.67 14.11 10.75
C TYR A 10 8.50 14.61 11.62
N GLN A 11 8.43 14.19 12.88
CA GLN A 11 7.43 14.62 13.86
C GLN A 11 5.99 14.37 13.38
N PHE A 12 5.72 13.22 12.78
CA PHE A 12 4.40 12.86 12.27
C PHE A 12 3.35 12.87 13.39
N GLU A 13 2.19 13.48 13.13
CA GLU A 13 1.05 13.51 14.06
C GLU A 13 0.39 12.14 14.10
N THR A 14 0.08 11.65 15.30
CA THR A 14 -0.64 10.39 15.49
C THR A 14 -1.94 10.59 16.26
N ASP A 15 -2.88 9.68 16.06
CA ASP A 15 -4.08 9.59 16.90
C ASP A 15 -3.77 8.91 18.24
N VAL A 16 -4.81 8.72 19.06
CA VAL A 16 -4.72 8.06 20.38
C VAL A 16 -4.35 6.57 20.29
N SER A 17 -4.58 5.95 19.13
CA SER A 17 -4.23 4.56 18.85
C SER A 17 -2.81 4.42 18.29
N GLY A 18 -2.09 5.53 18.09
CA GLY A 18 -0.74 5.57 17.54
C GLY A 18 -0.68 5.50 16.00
N ASN A 19 -1.83 5.57 15.32
CA ASN A 19 -1.89 5.60 13.86
C ASN A 19 -1.60 7.01 13.34
N LEU A 20 -1.05 7.10 12.12
CA LEU A 20 -0.83 8.40 11.48
C LEU A 20 -2.15 9.13 11.22
N VAL A 21 -2.22 10.41 11.53
CA VAL A 21 -3.40 11.24 11.20
C VAL A 21 -3.38 11.61 9.72
N ASP A 22 -4.51 11.48 9.03
CA ASP A 22 -4.70 11.99 7.67
C ASP A 22 -4.92 13.53 7.70
N SER A 23 -3.82 14.27 7.86
CA SER A 23 -3.81 15.74 7.90
C SER A 23 -3.04 16.34 6.71
N ARG A 24 -3.22 17.65 6.45
CA ARG A 24 -2.38 18.39 5.49
C ARG A 24 -0.92 18.42 5.95
N THR A 25 -0.70 18.54 7.26
CA THR A 25 0.63 18.54 7.89
C THR A 25 1.37 17.23 7.63
N ASN A 26 0.73 16.09 7.92
CA ASN A 26 1.33 14.78 7.69
C ASN A 26 1.54 14.48 6.20
N PHE A 27 0.66 14.98 5.34
CA PHE A 27 0.88 14.89 3.90
C PHE A 27 2.13 15.66 3.46
N GLY A 28 2.32 16.91 3.90
CA GLY A 28 3.57 17.64 3.59
C GLY A 28 4.83 16.97 4.14
N LYS A 29 4.74 16.33 5.32
CA LYS A 29 5.84 15.54 5.89
C LYS A 29 6.11 14.26 5.08
N SER A 30 5.08 13.57 4.60
CA SER A 30 5.23 12.36 3.79
C SER A 30 5.84 12.67 2.43
N GLN A 31 5.46 13.79 1.80
CA GLN A 31 6.07 14.26 0.56
C GLN A 31 7.58 14.45 0.73
N ARG A 32 8.01 15.13 1.80
CA ARG A 32 9.44 15.32 2.09
C ARG A 32 10.15 14.00 2.39
N MET A 33 9.55 13.14 3.21
CA MET A 33 10.16 11.88 3.61
C MET A 33 10.42 10.98 2.40
N PHE A 34 9.41 10.73 1.55
CA PHE A 34 9.53 9.79 0.43
C PHE A 34 10.43 10.26 -0.73
N VAL A 35 10.97 11.49 -0.65
CA VAL A 35 12.01 12.01 -1.57
C VAL A 35 13.34 12.31 -0.86
N ASP A 36 13.44 12.04 0.46
CA ASP A 36 14.68 12.21 1.21
C ASP A 36 15.60 11.01 0.97
N TRP A 37 16.49 11.16 0.00
CA TRP A 37 17.43 10.11 -0.41
C TRP A 37 18.52 9.84 0.63
N ASN A 38 18.83 10.82 1.48
CA ASN A 38 19.84 10.66 2.52
C ASN A 38 19.32 9.70 3.59
N LEU A 39 18.03 9.74 3.89
CA LEU A 39 17.41 8.87 4.86
C LEU A 39 17.46 7.37 4.45
N VAL A 40 17.52 7.09 3.13
CA VAL A 40 17.60 5.73 2.57
C VAL A 40 18.96 5.39 1.96
N LEU A 41 20.01 6.19 2.25
CA LEU A 41 21.37 5.96 1.76
C LEU A 41 21.44 5.78 0.23
N THR A 42 20.61 6.50 -0.52
CA THR A 42 20.45 6.41 -1.98
C THR A 42 19.90 5.07 -2.52
N CYS A 43 19.52 4.13 -1.66
CA CYS A 43 18.92 2.84 -2.03
C CYS A 43 17.44 2.98 -2.41
N GLY A 44 17.16 3.83 -3.40
CA GLY A 44 15.82 4.18 -3.81
C GLY A 44 15.25 3.34 -4.97
N GLY A 45 16.05 2.52 -5.65
CA GLY A 45 15.65 1.75 -6.85
C GLY A 45 16.05 2.40 -8.19
N PRO A 46 15.82 1.71 -9.34
CA PRO A 46 16.47 1.99 -10.63
C PRO A 46 16.07 3.29 -11.34
N GLY A 47 15.04 4.02 -10.88
CA GLY A 47 14.62 5.28 -11.51
C GLY A 47 14.63 6.51 -10.60
N THR A 48 15.25 6.44 -9.42
CA THR A 48 15.15 7.50 -8.39
C THR A 48 16.06 8.69 -8.59
N ARG A 49 17.31 8.46 -9.02
CA ARG A 49 18.32 9.52 -9.11
C ARG A 49 18.36 10.18 -10.49
N SER A 50 18.10 9.41 -11.54
CA SER A 50 18.06 9.87 -12.94
C SER A 50 16.64 10.29 -13.33
N GLY A 51 16.23 11.50 -12.95
CA GLY A 51 14.92 12.04 -13.35
C GLY A 51 14.34 13.13 -12.44
N GLY A 52 14.95 13.43 -11.29
CA GLY A 52 14.62 14.58 -10.45
C GLY A 52 13.24 14.57 -9.78
N ARG A 53 12.46 13.50 -9.93
CA ARG A 53 11.07 13.42 -9.44
C ARG A 53 10.64 12.04 -8.94
N GLY A 54 11.59 11.15 -8.67
CA GLY A 54 11.29 9.82 -8.11
C GLY A 54 10.90 9.87 -6.63
N SER A 55 10.33 8.77 -6.14
CA SER A 55 10.14 8.49 -4.71
C SER A 55 10.80 7.15 -4.35
N TRP A 56 10.93 6.85 -3.06
CA TRP A 56 11.48 5.58 -2.61
C TRP A 56 10.74 4.40 -3.25
N HIS A 57 11.47 3.41 -3.79
CA HIS A 57 10.89 2.28 -4.53
C HIS A 57 9.80 1.52 -3.77
N VAL A 58 9.92 1.38 -2.46
CA VAL A 58 8.91 0.69 -1.66
C VAL A 58 7.51 1.32 -1.81
N LEU A 59 7.42 2.62 -2.12
CA LEU A 59 6.14 3.31 -2.22
C LEU A 59 5.22 2.68 -3.29
N CYS A 60 5.75 2.15 -4.39
CA CYS A 60 4.93 1.49 -5.39
C CYS A 60 4.28 0.19 -4.88
N HIS A 61 4.95 -0.54 -3.97
CA HIS A 61 4.39 -1.73 -3.32
C HIS A 61 3.33 -1.35 -2.30
N LEU A 62 3.61 -0.30 -1.52
CA LEU A 62 2.75 0.20 -0.48
C LEU A 62 1.39 0.69 -1.00
N VAL A 63 1.40 1.44 -2.11
CA VAL A 63 0.17 1.99 -2.71
C VAL A 63 -0.66 0.91 -3.42
N ALA A 64 -0.02 -0.19 -3.82
CA ALA A 64 -0.69 -1.33 -4.46
C ALA A 64 -1.37 -2.26 -3.44
N ALA A 65 -0.88 -2.27 -2.20
CA ALA A 65 -1.36 -3.16 -1.15
C ALA A 65 -2.71 -2.70 -0.57
N ALA A 66 -3.37 -3.61 0.15
CA ALA A 66 -4.71 -3.41 0.67
C ALA A 66 -4.92 -4.04 2.05
N GLY A 67 -5.97 -3.57 2.73
CA GLY A 67 -6.52 -4.18 3.93
C GLY A 67 -7.72 -5.06 3.62
N LEU A 68 -7.75 -6.25 4.19
CA LEU A 68 -8.84 -7.20 4.14
C LEU A 68 -9.65 -7.13 5.42
N PHE A 69 -10.97 -7.10 5.26
CA PHE A 69 -11.94 -7.12 6.33
C PHE A 69 -12.99 -8.20 6.07
N ARG A 70 -13.71 -8.63 7.09
CA ARG A 70 -14.87 -9.53 6.97
C ARG A 70 -15.99 -9.09 7.89
N ASP A 71 -17.22 -9.11 7.40
CA ASP A 71 -18.38 -8.89 8.27
C ASP A 71 -18.72 -10.12 9.11
N GLU A 72 -19.74 -10.01 9.94
CA GLU A 72 -20.22 -11.08 10.83
C GLU A 72 -20.68 -12.33 10.07
N GLN A 73 -21.08 -12.19 8.80
CA GLN A 73 -21.46 -13.28 7.91
C GLN A 73 -20.25 -13.81 7.11
N GLY A 74 -19.04 -13.33 7.41
CA GLY A 74 -17.82 -13.69 6.72
C GLY A 74 -17.68 -13.08 5.32
N ARG A 75 -18.57 -12.17 4.89
CA ARG A 75 -18.47 -11.51 3.59
C ARG A 75 -17.30 -10.53 3.59
N PRO A 76 -16.51 -10.47 2.50
CA PRO A 76 -15.29 -9.68 2.48
C PRO A 76 -15.57 -8.20 2.32
N GLY A 77 -14.71 -7.40 2.94
CA GLY A 77 -14.51 -5.98 2.70
C GLY A 77 -13.05 -5.72 2.31
N TRP A 78 -12.83 -4.73 1.45
CA TRP A 78 -11.51 -4.43 0.90
C TRP A 78 -11.22 -2.94 0.96
N ALA A 79 -10.19 -2.55 1.72
CA ALA A 79 -9.69 -1.18 1.78
C ALA A 79 -8.44 -1.05 0.91
N GLY A 80 -8.46 -0.20 -0.10
CA GLY A 80 -7.32 0.00 -1.00
C GLY A 80 -7.38 1.36 -1.68
N ILE A 81 -6.38 1.65 -2.52
CA ILE A 81 -6.40 2.84 -3.38
C ILE A 81 -7.09 2.45 -4.69
N THR A 82 -7.93 3.33 -5.22
CA THR A 82 -8.59 3.17 -6.52
C THR A 82 -8.46 4.42 -7.37
N TYR A 83 -8.70 4.34 -8.67
CA TYR A 83 -8.68 5.48 -9.58
C TYR A 83 -10.11 5.72 -10.06
N ASP A 84 -10.56 6.95 -9.82
CA ASP A 84 -11.87 7.46 -10.20
C ASP A 84 -11.71 8.13 -11.56
N SER A 85 -12.15 7.45 -12.62
CA SER A 85 -12.01 7.93 -14.00
C SER A 85 -12.82 9.21 -14.27
N ALA A 86 -13.94 9.40 -13.58
CA ALA A 86 -14.76 10.60 -13.71
C ALA A 86 -14.05 11.82 -13.11
N ARG A 87 -13.38 11.65 -11.96
CA ARG A 87 -12.59 12.71 -11.32
C ARG A 87 -11.13 12.76 -11.77
N LYS A 88 -10.70 11.79 -12.57
CA LYS A 88 -9.31 11.56 -12.98
C LYS A 88 -8.33 11.56 -11.81
N SER A 89 -8.71 10.96 -10.68
CA SER A 89 -7.94 11.02 -9.44
C SER A 89 -7.85 9.70 -8.71
N TYR A 90 -6.80 9.52 -7.92
CA TYR A 90 -6.68 8.38 -7.01
C TYR A 90 -7.44 8.67 -5.71
N VAL A 91 -8.20 7.69 -5.27
CA VAL A 91 -9.12 7.77 -4.14
C VAL A 91 -8.93 6.52 -3.27
N PRO A 92 -8.68 6.66 -1.95
CA PRO A 92 -8.74 5.55 -1.03
C PRO A 92 -10.20 5.13 -0.88
N THR A 93 -10.52 3.85 -1.07
CA THR A 93 -11.89 3.35 -1.01
C THR A 93 -12.02 2.10 -0.16
N PHE A 94 -13.25 1.82 0.20
CA PHE A 94 -13.70 0.58 0.79
C PHE A 94 -14.72 -0.08 -0.15
N SER A 95 -14.42 -1.28 -0.62
CA SER A 95 -15.35 -2.12 -1.37
C SER A 95 -15.96 -3.17 -0.47
N HIS A 96 -17.28 -3.37 -0.54
CA HIS A 96 -17.99 -4.39 0.23
C HIS A 96 -19.26 -4.84 -0.50
N CYS A 97 -19.84 -5.95 -0.04
CA CYS A 97 -21.17 -6.38 -0.48
C CYS A 97 -22.25 -5.67 0.36
N ASP A 98 -23.29 -5.19 -0.32
CA ASP A 98 -24.55 -4.75 0.26
C ASP A 98 -25.68 -5.57 -0.38
N GLY A 99 -26.04 -6.67 0.29
CA GLY A 99 -26.82 -7.74 -0.33
C GLY A 99 -26.08 -8.32 -1.56
N PRO A 100 -26.72 -8.41 -2.74
CA PRO A 100 -26.09 -8.92 -3.96
C PRO A 100 -25.23 -7.87 -4.70
N ILE A 101 -25.24 -6.61 -4.24
CA ILE A 101 -24.62 -5.49 -4.93
C ILE A 101 -23.23 -5.23 -4.33
N VAL A 102 -22.22 -5.09 -5.19
CA VAL A 102 -20.90 -4.61 -4.76
C VAL A 102 -20.93 -3.09 -4.74
N LYS A 103 -20.67 -2.50 -3.57
CA LYS A 103 -20.49 -1.06 -3.40
C LYS A 103 -19.01 -0.75 -3.22
N THR A 104 -18.57 0.37 -3.80
CA THR A 104 -17.24 0.95 -3.57
C THR A 104 -17.43 2.40 -3.18
N VAL A 105 -17.00 2.75 -1.98
CA VAL A 105 -17.20 4.07 -1.38
C VAL A 105 -15.87 4.67 -0.98
N ALA A 106 -15.75 6.00 -1.02
CA ALA A 106 -14.54 6.68 -0.56
C ALA A 106 -14.31 6.42 0.93
N LEU A 107 -13.09 6.10 1.33
CA LEU A 107 -12.73 5.65 2.69
C LEU A 107 -13.06 6.71 3.76
N LYS A 108 -13.03 8.00 3.38
CA LYS A 108 -13.40 9.13 4.26
C LYS A 108 -14.89 9.44 4.32
N SER A 109 -15.74 8.68 3.61
CA SER A 109 -17.18 8.89 3.63
C SER A 109 -17.82 8.29 4.88
N THR A 110 -18.97 8.83 5.28
CA THR A 110 -19.81 8.25 6.34
C THR A 110 -20.20 6.80 6.03
N HIS A 111 -20.54 6.52 4.77
CA HIS A 111 -20.86 5.18 4.29
C HIS A 111 -19.70 4.19 4.51
N ALA A 112 -18.46 4.59 4.24
CA ALA A 112 -17.30 3.74 4.50
C ALA A 112 -17.13 3.48 6.00
N SER A 113 -17.25 4.52 6.84
CA SER A 113 -17.18 4.38 8.30
C SER A 113 -18.22 3.40 8.83
N GLU A 114 -19.47 3.52 8.40
CA GLU A 114 -20.56 2.61 8.78
C GLU A 114 -20.35 1.19 8.28
N ALA A 115 -19.91 1.03 7.03
CA ALA A 115 -19.63 -0.29 6.47
C ALA A 115 -18.47 -0.96 7.22
N MET A 116 -17.37 -0.25 7.45
CA MET A 116 -16.20 -0.79 8.14
C MET A 116 -16.49 -1.13 9.61
N LYS A 117 -17.37 -0.42 10.31
CA LYS A 117 -17.79 -0.80 11.68
C LYS A 117 -18.44 -2.18 11.74
N ARG A 118 -19.07 -2.63 10.66
CA ARG A 118 -19.66 -3.97 10.55
C ARG A 118 -18.65 -5.04 10.13
N HIS A 119 -17.40 -4.66 9.84
CA HIS A 119 -16.37 -5.59 9.43
C HIS A 119 -15.21 -5.63 10.41
N SER A 120 -14.78 -6.83 10.75
CA SER A 120 -13.55 -7.08 11.51
C SER A 120 -12.35 -7.15 10.57
N PHE A 121 -11.22 -6.57 11.00
CA PHE A 121 -9.98 -6.61 10.24
C PHE A 121 -9.36 -8.02 10.22
N VAL A 122 -8.96 -8.48 9.03
CA VAL A 122 -8.39 -9.82 8.81
C VAL A 122 -6.90 -9.75 8.46
N GLY A 123 -6.46 -8.75 7.72
CA GLY A 123 -5.06 -8.73 7.34
C GLY A 123 -4.76 -7.83 6.19
N TYR A 124 -3.54 -7.95 5.72
CA TYR A 124 -3.02 -7.18 4.61
C TYR A 124 -2.84 -8.09 3.41
N VAL A 125 -3.11 -7.58 2.22
CA VAL A 125 -2.89 -8.30 0.97
C VAL A 125 -1.87 -7.54 0.15
N GLU A 126 -0.83 -8.24 -0.29
CA GLU A 126 0.15 -7.75 -1.24
C GLU A 126 -0.53 -7.55 -2.59
N GLY A 127 -0.79 -6.30 -2.98
CA GLY A 127 -0.98 -5.89 -4.37
C GLY A 127 -2.17 -6.48 -5.15
N ALA A 128 -2.77 -5.70 -6.04
CA ALA A 128 -3.56 -6.23 -7.15
C ALA A 128 -2.71 -6.20 -8.44
N SER A 129 -2.51 -7.34 -9.10
CA SER A 129 -1.44 -7.53 -10.10
C SER A 129 -1.62 -6.82 -11.44
N ARG A 130 -2.78 -6.22 -11.69
CA ARG A 130 -2.99 -5.22 -12.75
C ARG A 130 -3.85 -4.14 -12.16
N GLY A 131 -3.45 -2.89 -12.32
CA GLY A 131 -4.22 -1.75 -11.86
C GLY A 131 -5.56 -1.53 -12.56
N HIS A 132 -6.52 -2.46 -12.56
CA HIS A 132 -7.93 -2.08 -12.83
C HIS A 132 -8.56 -1.49 -11.59
N ILE A 133 -7.97 -0.41 -11.18
CA ILE A 133 -8.72 0.59 -10.49
C ILE A 133 -9.38 1.47 -11.55
N LEU A 134 -10.29 0.77 -12.25
CA LEU A 134 -11.35 1.09 -13.21
C LEU A 134 -10.95 1.56 -14.64
N ASP A 135 -11.28 0.66 -15.58
CA ASP A 135 -11.35 0.75 -17.05
C ASP A 135 -10.02 0.62 -17.82
N ARG A 136 -9.86 -0.45 -18.62
CA ARG A 136 -8.74 -0.61 -19.58
C ARG A 136 -8.73 0.47 -20.66
N LYS A 137 -9.85 1.17 -20.85
CA LYS A 137 -9.97 2.31 -21.75
C LYS A 137 -9.56 3.62 -21.08
N ALA A 138 -9.45 3.66 -19.75
CA ALA A 138 -8.92 4.83 -19.06
C ALA A 138 -7.42 4.95 -19.36
N LYS A 139 -7.05 6.07 -19.98
CA LYS A 139 -5.64 6.44 -20.16
C LYS A 139 -5.21 7.20 -18.93
N ASP A 140 -4.21 6.67 -18.22
CA ASP A 140 -3.56 7.45 -17.18
C ASP A 140 -3.02 8.72 -17.84
N PRO A 141 -3.26 9.88 -17.24
CA PRO A 141 -2.57 11.10 -17.64
C PRO A 141 -1.07 10.85 -17.44
N GLY A 142 -0.32 10.79 -18.55
CA GLY A 142 1.14 10.74 -18.49
C GLY A 142 1.70 11.97 -17.77
N ASP A 143 2.92 11.86 -17.22
CA ASP A 143 3.63 13.05 -16.75
C ASP A 143 3.82 14.00 -17.95
N PRO A 144 3.51 15.30 -17.84
CA PRO A 144 3.72 16.28 -18.91
C PRO A 144 5.13 16.31 -19.51
N LYS A 145 6.14 15.77 -18.81
CA LYS A 145 7.54 15.74 -19.24
C LYS A 145 8.04 14.36 -19.66
N LYS A 146 7.31 13.28 -19.34
CA LYS A 146 7.62 11.90 -19.73
C LYS A 146 6.31 11.12 -19.82
N ASP A 147 5.99 10.56 -20.99
CA ASP A 147 4.84 9.65 -21.14
C ASP A 147 5.18 8.30 -20.49
N ASP A 148 5.16 8.27 -19.16
CA ASP A 148 5.40 7.12 -18.29
C ASP A 148 4.07 6.75 -17.60
N ARG A 149 3.16 6.10 -18.31
CA ARG A 149 1.86 5.68 -17.77
C ARG A 149 1.94 4.29 -17.16
N ARG A 150 1.00 3.91 -16.28
CA ARG A 150 0.95 2.51 -15.77
C ARG A 150 0.83 1.51 -16.89
N GLN A 151 0.03 1.86 -17.89
CA GLN A 151 -0.28 1.05 -19.05
C GLN A 151 0.98 0.71 -19.87
N ASP A 152 2.02 1.54 -19.82
CA ASP A 152 3.27 1.31 -20.56
C ASP A 152 4.13 0.20 -19.91
N TYR A 153 3.79 -0.19 -18.69
CA TYR A 153 4.46 -1.25 -17.92
C TYR A 153 3.53 -2.46 -17.65
N ASP A 154 2.36 -2.51 -18.29
CA ASP A 154 1.44 -3.66 -18.23
C ASP A 154 2.08 -4.87 -18.92
N HIS A 155 2.26 -5.93 -18.15
CA HIS A 155 2.84 -7.19 -18.62
C HIS A 155 1.91 -8.37 -18.28
N PRO A 156 1.74 -9.36 -19.18
CA PRO A 156 0.93 -10.55 -18.91
C PRO A 156 1.31 -11.31 -17.63
N VAL A 157 0.31 -11.83 -16.91
CA VAL A 157 0.45 -12.52 -15.60
C VAL A 157 1.42 -13.70 -15.59
N TYR A 158 1.51 -14.41 -16.70
CA TYR A 158 2.34 -15.61 -16.84
C TYR A 158 3.82 -15.29 -17.06
N LEU A 159 4.19 -14.02 -17.26
CA LEU A 159 5.59 -13.62 -17.38
C LEU A 159 6.25 -13.57 -16.00
N ALA A 160 6.88 -14.70 -15.64
CA ALA A 160 7.51 -14.96 -14.34
C ALA A 160 8.47 -13.85 -13.84
N LYS A 161 9.12 -13.10 -14.73
CA LYS A 161 10.18 -12.14 -14.38
C LYS A 161 9.78 -10.67 -14.41
N LYS A 162 8.66 -10.29 -15.05
CA LYS A 162 8.34 -8.88 -15.35
C LYS A 162 6.88 -8.48 -15.16
N GLY A 163 5.94 -9.42 -15.02
CA GLY A 163 4.54 -9.09 -14.74
C GLY A 163 4.26 -9.05 -13.25
N GLY A 164 3.79 -7.91 -12.73
CA GLY A 164 3.28 -7.84 -11.37
C GLY A 164 2.90 -6.44 -10.89
N PRO A 165 2.10 -6.36 -9.80
CA PRO A 165 1.45 -5.12 -9.29
C PRO A 165 2.42 -3.94 -9.13
N VAL A 166 3.63 -4.29 -8.77
CA VAL A 166 4.68 -3.44 -8.25
C VAL A 166 5.32 -2.58 -9.33
N TRP A 167 5.50 -3.12 -10.53
CA TRP A 167 6.21 -2.41 -11.60
C TRP A 167 5.33 -1.27 -12.12
N GLU A 168 4.02 -1.51 -12.20
CA GLU A 168 3.04 -0.53 -12.69
C GLU A 168 2.96 0.69 -11.78
N HIS A 169 2.92 0.53 -10.45
CA HIS A 169 2.78 1.69 -9.55
C HIS A 169 4.02 2.59 -9.44
N TRP A 170 5.17 2.15 -9.95
CA TRP A 170 6.40 2.95 -9.99
C TRP A 170 6.20 4.28 -10.71
N CYS A 171 5.47 4.30 -11.83
CA CYS A 171 5.22 5.54 -12.57
C CYS A 171 4.21 6.45 -11.85
N THR A 172 3.23 5.89 -11.15
CA THR A 172 2.21 6.67 -10.42
C THR A 172 2.70 7.31 -9.13
N THR A 173 3.87 6.90 -8.66
CA THR A 173 4.49 7.41 -7.42
C THR A 173 5.64 8.38 -7.73
N ARG A 174 5.76 8.80 -8.98
CA ARG A 174 6.60 9.94 -9.39
C ARG A 174 5.89 11.25 -9.10
N ASP A 175 6.66 12.32 -8.99
CA ASP A 175 6.15 13.69 -8.86
C ASP A 175 5.36 13.93 -7.57
N ILE A 176 5.63 13.13 -6.53
CA ILE A 176 5.00 13.31 -5.21
C ILE A 176 5.36 14.64 -4.55
N ALA A 177 6.41 15.31 -5.02
CA ALA A 177 6.87 16.58 -4.47
C ALA A 177 6.00 17.77 -4.90
N THR A 178 5.31 17.69 -6.05
CA THR A 178 4.35 18.73 -6.44
C THR A 178 3.03 18.51 -5.69
N SER A 179 2.27 19.57 -5.43
CA SER A 179 1.01 19.47 -4.69
C SER A 179 -0.19 19.04 -5.55
N ASP A 180 -0.07 19.13 -6.86
CA ASP A 180 -1.12 18.97 -7.86
C ASP A 180 -0.89 17.80 -8.83
N GLY A 181 0.26 17.11 -8.73
CA GLY A 181 0.58 15.95 -9.56
C GLY A 181 -0.19 14.68 -9.18
N HIS A 182 -0.29 13.73 -10.12
CA HIS A 182 -0.94 12.44 -9.86
C HIS A 182 -0.28 11.67 -8.71
N GLY A 183 1.05 11.70 -8.60
CA GLY A 183 1.75 11.11 -7.46
C GLY A 183 1.39 11.74 -6.12
N ALA A 184 1.15 13.05 -6.08
CA ALA A 184 0.66 13.73 -4.89
C ALA A 184 -0.70 13.15 -4.45
N GLY A 185 -1.61 12.92 -5.41
CA GLY A 185 -2.91 12.28 -5.17
C GLY A 185 -2.79 10.82 -4.70
N VAL A 186 -1.87 10.05 -5.26
CA VAL A 186 -1.56 8.67 -4.82
C VAL A 186 -1.03 8.68 -3.38
N LEU A 187 -0.04 9.54 -3.09
CA LEU A 187 0.53 9.65 -1.75
C LEU A 187 -0.50 10.13 -0.73
N ARG A 188 -1.41 11.04 -1.13
CA ARG A 188 -2.52 11.47 -0.27
C ARG A 188 -3.45 10.30 0.05
N SER A 189 -3.84 9.53 -0.96
CA SER A 189 -4.67 8.33 -0.80
C SER A 189 -4.01 7.29 0.09
N TYR A 190 -2.70 7.11 -0.07
CA TYR A 190 -1.91 6.20 0.74
C TYR A 190 -1.83 6.63 2.21
N LEU A 191 -1.65 7.93 2.49
CA LEU A 191 -1.71 8.44 3.86
C LEU A 191 -3.07 8.15 4.50
N THR A 192 -4.17 8.37 3.78
CA THR A 192 -5.52 8.01 4.27
C THR A 192 -5.62 6.51 4.53
N LEU A 193 -5.12 5.66 3.64
CA LEU A 193 -5.15 4.21 3.84
C LEU A 193 -4.35 3.79 5.09
N VAL A 194 -3.14 4.33 5.29
CA VAL A 194 -2.32 4.07 6.48
C VAL A 194 -2.96 4.58 7.76
N SER A 195 -3.70 5.70 7.70
CA SER A 195 -4.42 6.22 8.87
C SER A 195 -5.50 5.25 9.39
N VAL A 196 -5.99 4.37 8.52
CA VAL A 196 -7.01 3.35 8.84
C VAL A 196 -6.39 1.99 9.14
N LEU A 197 -5.37 1.58 8.39
CA LEU A 197 -4.76 0.25 8.49
C LEU A 197 -3.59 0.14 9.49
N GLY A 198 -3.07 1.29 9.94
CA GLY A 198 -1.99 1.39 10.90
C GLY A 198 -0.59 1.13 10.35
N GLY A 199 0.43 1.30 11.20
CA GLY A 199 1.84 1.21 10.81
C GLY A 199 2.28 -0.20 10.36
N ARG A 200 1.70 -1.26 10.94
CA ARG A 200 1.93 -2.66 10.54
C ARG A 200 1.65 -2.92 9.06
N PHE A 201 0.70 -2.21 8.46
CA PHE A 201 0.45 -2.28 7.01
C PHE A 201 1.70 -1.89 6.22
N SER A 202 2.25 -0.70 6.49
CA SER A 202 3.44 -0.21 5.80
C SER A 202 4.66 -1.08 6.08
N ALA A 203 4.86 -1.50 7.33
CA ALA A 203 5.98 -2.32 7.73
C ALA A 203 5.99 -3.69 7.02
N THR A 204 4.86 -4.38 7.03
CA THR A 204 4.77 -5.74 6.50
C THR A 204 4.90 -5.78 4.99
N VAL A 205 4.27 -4.83 4.29
CA VAL A 205 4.40 -4.73 2.83
C VAL A 205 5.84 -4.40 2.43
N THR A 206 6.54 -3.56 3.21
CA THR A 206 7.96 -3.26 2.96
C THR A 206 8.83 -4.51 3.07
N ARG A 207 8.55 -5.39 4.04
CA ARG A 207 9.24 -6.69 4.21
C ARG A 207 9.00 -7.68 3.05
N GLY A 208 7.98 -7.43 2.21
CA GLY A 208 7.61 -8.27 1.06
C GLY A 208 8.62 -8.37 -0.08
N ARG A 209 9.78 -7.71 0.00
CA ARG A 209 10.88 -7.93 -0.95
C ARG A 209 12.21 -8.00 -0.23
N ILE A 210 13.01 -8.99 -0.60
CA ILE A 210 14.36 -9.17 -0.07
C ILE A 210 15.28 -8.03 -0.54
N ASP A 211 16.16 -7.61 0.36
CA ASP A 211 16.89 -6.34 0.27
C ASP A 211 17.79 -6.21 -0.97
N HIS A 212 18.34 -7.33 -1.46
CA HIS A 212 19.29 -7.38 -2.58
C HIS A 212 18.78 -6.75 -3.88
N ALA A 213 17.46 -6.61 -4.05
CA ALA A 213 16.91 -6.05 -5.27
C ALA A 213 16.85 -4.52 -5.24
N TYR A 214 16.42 -3.89 -4.14
CA TYR A 214 16.06 -2.46 -4.12
C TYR A 214 16.16 -1.74 -2.76
N GLY A 215 16.85 -2.31 -1.75
CA GLY A 215 17.07 -1.61 -0.47
C GLY A 215 15.84 -1.47 0.44
N HIS A 216 14.90 -2.41 0.35
CA HIS A 216 13.65 -2.37 1.12
C HIS A 216 13.86 -2.35 2.64
N LEU A 217 14.88 -3.04 3.16
CA LEU A 217 15.15 -3.06 4.59
C LEU A 217 15.73 -1.72 5.07
N LEU A 218 16.59 -1.11 4.27
CA LEU A 218 17.05 0.25 4.53
C LEU A 218 15.88 1.25 4.52
N GLN A 219 14.94 1.08 3.58
CA GLN A 219 13.71 1.87 3.52
C GLN A 219 12.77 1.60 4.71
N LEU A 220 12.68 0.36 5.21
CA LEU A 220 11.92 0.01 6.43
C LEU A 220 12.50 0.73 7.66
N ARG A 221 13.83 0.64 7.84
CA ARG A 221 14.53 1.33 8.93
C ARG A 221 14.36 2.84 8.83
N ALA A 222 14.43 3.39 7.62
CA ALA A 222 14.17 4.80 7.33
C ALA A 222 12.74 5.21 7.74
N MET A 223 11.72 4.42 7.42
CA MET A 223 10.34 4.68 7.85
C MET A 223 10.20 4.73 9.38
N ALA A 224 10.83 3.80 10.09
CA ALA A 224 10.81 3.78 11.55
C ALA A 224 11.50 5.02 12.14
N ARG A 225 12.70 5.36 11.65
CA ARG A 225 13.44 6.56 12.07
C ARG A 225 12.67 7.85 11.77
N ALA A 226 12.05 7.94 10.59
CA ALA A 226 11.23 9.09 10.23
C ALA A 226 9.98 9.25 11.10
N GLY A 227 9.51 8.16 11.71
CA GLY A 227 8.26 8.11 12.47
C GLY A 227 7.04 7.76 11.63
N TRP A 228 7.22 7.28 10.39
CA TRP A 228 6.13 6.76 9.56
C TRP A 228 5.51 5.50 10.20
N ILE A 229 6.36 4.64 10.75
CA ILE A 229 5.99 3.47 11.57
C ILE A 229 6.71 3.51 12.92
N THR A 230 6.30 2.66 13.85
CA THR A 230 7.06 2.37 15.09
C THR A 230 8.03 1.19 14.88
N CYS A 231 8.99 1.00 15.79
CA CYS A 231 9.79 -0.23 15.82
C CYS A 231 8.90 -1.47 16.07
N GLY A 232 7.85 -1.34 16.88
CA GLY A 232 6.90 -2.43 17.13
C GLY A 232 6.11 -2.85 15.88
N ASP A 233 5.84 -1.91 14.96
CA ASP A 233 5.24 -2.24 13.66
C ASP A 233 6.23 -3.01 12.78
N ALA A 234 7.50 -2.57 12.74
CA ALA A 234 8.57 -3.21 11.96
C ALA A 234 8.87 -4.63 12.46
N LEU A 235 8.85 -4.82 13.78
CA LEU A 235 9.13 -6.07 14.48
C LEU A 235 7.88 -6.93 14.71
N TRP A 236 6.76 -6.63 14.03
CA TRP A 236 5.59 -7.49 14.13
C TRP A 236 5.90 -8.86 13.53
N ASP A 237 5.93 -9.88 14.40
CA ASP A 237 6.21 -11.25 14.01
C ASP A 237 5.03 -11.85 13.23
N VAL A 238 5.16 -11.81 11.90
CA VAL A 238 4.19 -12.32 10.94
C VAL A 238 4.94 -13.00 9.82
N GLU A 239 4.38 -14.11 9.36
CA GLU A 239 4.81 -14.81 8.16
C GLU A 239 3.87 -14.49 7.00
N ALA A 240 4.42 -14.37 5.80
CA ALA A 240 3.62 -14.26 4.59
C ALA A 240 2.90 -15.57 4.30
N VAL A 241 1.63 -15.47 3.94
CA VAL A 241 0.76 -16.58 3.54
C VAL A 241 0.57 -16.51 2.04
N PRO A 242 0.80 -17.59 1.28
CA PRO A 242 0.61 -17.56 -0.15
C PRO A 242 -0.87 -17.32 -0.49
N ILE A 243 -1.12 -16.41 -1.43
CA ILE A 243 -2.44 -16.23 -2.03
C ILE A 243 -2.76 -17.49 -2.85
N PRO A 244 -3.90 -18.16 -2.62
CA PRO A 244 -4.33 -19.29 -3.45
C PRO A 244 -4.44 -18.90 -4.92
N LYS A 245 -4.08 -19.81 -5.83
CA LYS A 245 -4.00 -19.53 -7.27
C LYS A 245 -5.31 -18.99 -7.84
N GLU A 246 -6.44 -19.48 -7.36
CA GLU A 246 -7.78 -19.04 -7.73
C GLU A 246 -8.03 -17.58 -7.34
N ALA A 247 -7.53 -17.17 -6.16
CA ALA A 247 -7.60 -15.78 -5.70
C ALA A 247 -6.59 -14.88 -6.45
N GLU A 248 -5.39 -15.38 -6.78
CA GLU A 248 -4.41 -14.62 -7.57
C GLU A 248 -4.99 -14.18 -8.92
N LEU A 249 -5.74 -15.05 -9.60
CA LEU A 249 -6.42 -14.73 -10.87
C LEU A 249 -7.46 -13.62 -10.71
N LEU A 250 -8.16 -13.58 -9.59
CA LEU A 250 -9.20 -12.59 -9.30
C LEU A 250 -8.60 -11.24 -8.89
N PHE A 251 -7.51 -11.26 -8.12
CA PHE A 251 -6.75 -10.04 -7.78
C PHE A 251 -5.97 -9.49 -8.95
N HIS A 252 -5.66 -10.32 -9.95
CA HIS A 252 -4.96 -9.88 -11.13
C HIS A 252 -5.69 -8.75 -11.83
N GLU A 253 -7.00 -8.87 -12.00
CA GLU A 253 -7.78 -7.87 -12.72
C GLU A 253 -8.31 -6.76 -11.82
N ALA A 254 -8.00 -6.72 -10.52
CA ALA A 254 -8.33 -5.67 -9.54
C ALA A 254 -9.72 -5.00 -9.57
N ARG A 255 -10.72 -5.56 -10.28
CA ARG A 255 -12.08 -5.02 -10.34
C ARG A 255 -12.71 -5.20 -8.96
N PRO A 256 -13.44 -4.21 -8.41
CA PRO A 256 -14.04 -4.34 -7.08
C PRO A 256 -14.80 -5.65 -6.85
N LYS A 257 -15.60 -6.09 -7.83
CA LYS A 257 -16.34 -7.35 -7.76
C LYS A 257 -15.42 -8.58 -7.72
N ASP A 258 -14.35 -8.58 -8.50
CA ASP A 258 -13.44 -9.73 -8.59
C ASP A 258 -12.49 -9.76 -7.38
N ILE A 259 -12.04 -8.60 -6.91
CA ILE A 259 -11.33 -8.47 -5.63
C ILE A 259 -12.13 -9.06 -4.48
N LEU A 260 -13.43 -8.73 -4.35
CA LEU A 260 -14.24 -9.29 -3.28
C LEU A 260 -14.41 -10.81 -3.42
N LYS A 261 -14.53 -11.35 -4.63
CA LYS A 261 -14.52 -12.82 -4.83
C LYS A 261 -13.19 -13.44 -4.40
N GLY A 262 -12.06 -12.84 -4.77
CA GLY A 262 -10.73 -13.34 -4.40
C GLY A 262 -10.52 -13.26 -2.89
N ALA A 263 -10.94 -12.16 -2.27
CA ALA A 263 -10.91 -11.95 -0.83
C ALA A 263 -11.74 -12.97 -0.07
N ALA A 264 -12.87 -13.42 -0.63
CA ALA A 264 -13.68 -14.47 -0.02
C ALA A 264 -12.93 -15.81 0.10
N ILE A 265 -12.04 -16.12 -0.86
CA ILE A 265 -11.23 -17.35 -0.90
C ILE A 265 -10.10 -17.33 0.12
N LEU A 266 -9.59 -16.14 0.49
CA LEU A 266 -8.49 -16.02 1.44
C LEU A 266 -8.87 -16.59 2.81
N PRO A 267 -8.03 -17.39 3.46
CA PRO A 267 -8.37 -17.99 4.75
C PRO A 267 -8.60 -16.91 5.82
N PRO A 268 -9.47 -17.17 6.81
CA PRO A 268 -9.76 -16.22 7.88
C PRO A 268 -8.55 -15.97 8.79
N ASN A 269 -8.73 -15.09 9.78
CA ASN A 269 -7.77 -14.92 10.87
C ASN A 269 -7.51 -16.23 11.58
N THR A 270 -6.29 -16.34 12.13
CA THR A 270 -5.92 -17.41 13.03
C THR A 270 -5.96 -16.89 14.47
N SER A 271 -5.76 -17.77 15.46
CA SER A 271 -5.55 -17.36 16.86
C SER A 271 -4.38 -16.40 17.05
N ARG A 272 -3.45 -16.31 16.08
CA ARG A 272 -2.32 -15.37 16.07
C ARG A 272 -2.69 -13.97 15.54
N GLY A 273 -3.95 -13.73 15.19
CA GLY A 273 -4.47 -12.45 14.74
C GLY A 273 -4.40 -12.26 13.22
N ALA A 274 -4.17 -11.00 12.81
CA ALA A 274 -4.15 -10.58 11.42
C ALA A 274 -3.06 -11.26 10.59
N ARG A 275 -3.30 -11.49 9.30
CA ARG A 275 -2.36 -12.16 8.40
C ARG A 275 -1.79 -11.22 7.35
N TYR A 276 -0.72 -11.64 6.68
CA TYR A 276 -0.22 -11.02 5.47
C TYR A 276 -0.29 -12.00 4.30
N PHE A 277 -1.04 -11.66 3.27
CA PHE A 277 -1.21 -12.49 2.07
C PHE A 277 -0.30 -11.97 0.96
N MET A 278 0.46 -12.86 0.34
CA MET A 278 1.50 -12.53 -0.63
C MET A 278 1.39 -13.44 -1.86
N TYR A 279 1.65 -12.92 -3.06
CA TYR A 279 1.66 -13.75 -4.26
C TYR A 279 2.70 -14.87 -4.12
N SER A 280 2.29 -16.09 -4.44
CA SER A 280 3.10 -17.30 -4.27
C SER A 280 4.45 -17.20 -4.97
N ARG A 281 4.48 -16.59 -6.17
CA ARG A 281 5.71 -16.37 -6.95
C ARG A 281 6.74 -15.45 -6.27
N LYS A 282 6.35 -14.71 -5.24
CA LYS A 282 7.21 -13.77 -4.51
C LYS A 282 7.38 -14.10 -3.03
N ILE A 283 6.72 -15.13 -2.51
CA ILE A 283 6.73 -15.45 -1.09
C ILE A 283 8.13 -15.68 -0.52
N ALA A 284 9.02 -16.30 -1.31
CA ALA A 284 10.43 -16.50 -0.94
C ALA A 284 11.23 -15.19 -0.80
N SER A 285 10.68 -14.07 -1.27
CA SER A 285 11.26 -12.74 -1.09
C SER A 285 10.78 -12.05 0.19
N PHE A 286 9.88 -12.65 0.97
CA PHE A 286 9.46 -12.09 2.24
C PHE A 286 10.60 -12.16 3.25
N THR A 287 10.94 -11.04 3.87
CA THR A 287 12.06 -10.98 4.82
C THR A 287 11.66 -11.62 6.15
N PRO A 288 12.38 -12.68 6.60
CA PRO A 288 12.19 -13.28 7.91
C PRO A 288 12.39 -12.29 9.06
N ILE A 289 11.66 -12.48 10.16
CA ILE A 289 11.67 -11.53 11.28
C ILE A 289 13.06 -11.40 11.95
N HIS A 290 13.85 -12.47 12.02
CA HIS A 290 15.19 -12.42 12.63
C HIS A 290 16.13 -11.45 11.92
N ILE A 291 16.07 -11.36 10.58
CA ILE A 291 16.84 -10.39 9.79
C ILE A 291 16.40 -8.95 10.14
N VAL A 292 15.11 -8.74 10.36
CA VAL A 292 14.59 -7.43 10.78
C VAL A 292 15.04 -7.09 12.20
N HIS A 293 15.09 -8.05 13.11
CA HIS A 293 15.66 -7.83 14.44
C HIS A 293 17.12 -7.36 14.36
N GLU A 294 17.97 -8.07 13.60
CA GLU A 294 19.38 -7.70 13.42
C GLU A 294 19.54 -6.26 12.90
N LEU A 295 18.74 -5.89 11.90
CA LEU A 295 18.72 -4.54 11.31
C LEU A 295 18.39 -3.44 12.34
N PHE A 296 17.52 -3.74 13.30
CA PHE A 296 17.06 -2.81 14.33
C PHE A 296 17.88 -2.88 15.62
N SER A 297 18.65 -3.95 15.83
CA SER A 297 19.62 -4.08 16.92
C SER A 297 20.94 -3.37 16.63
N SER A 298 21.28 -3.14 15.36
CA SER A 298 22.51 -2.47 14.94
C SER A 298 22.43 -0.94 14.95
N VAL A 299 21.62 -0.35 15.85
CA VAL A 299 21.35 1.10 15.93
C VAL A 299 21.68 1.61 17.32
#